data_AF-A0A397YH61-F1
#
_entry.id   AF-A0A397YH61-F1
#
_cell.length_a   1.000
_cell.length_b   1.000
_cell.length_c   1.000
_cell.angle_alpha   90.00
_cell.angle_beta   90.00
_cell.angle_gamma   90.00
#
_symmetry.space_group_name_H-M   'P 1'
#
loop_
_entity.id
_entity.type
_entity.pdbx_description
1 polymer ?
#
loop_
_entity_poly.entity_id
_entity_poly.type
_entity_poly.pdbx_seq_one_letter_code
_entity_poly.pdbx_strand_id
1 'polypeptide(L)'
;LSTGHRTSKWGSPQWCLYCGEPDETRDYLFFACPYTYTLWLKVVGNLFGAEPDPDWGINILCLQTGTYDRITFILLRMVLQVTIYYIWKERNGRRHNNTAKPVDQLARIVDKAMRNRISSTRYFRKPKFRDLLCRWFGAHLT
;
A
#
# COMPACT_ATOMS: atom_id res chain seq x y z
N LEU A 1 6.72 9.63 9.27
CA LEU A 1 7.75 8.77 8.64
C LEU A 1 8.94 9.63 8.26
N SER A 2 10.17 9.24 8.61
CA SER A 2 11.40 9.91 8.18
C SER A 2 11.74 9.49 6.74
N THR A 3 11.35 10.32 5.78
CA THR A 3 11.74 10.19 4.37
C THR A 3 13.18 10.63 4.17
N GLY A 4 13.85 10.12 3.14
CA GLY A 4 15.22 10.54 2.80
C GLY A 4 15.39 12.04 2.66
N HIS A 5 14.34 12.73 2.20
CA HIS A 5 14.27 14.18 2.12
C HIS A 5 14.53 14.93 3.45
N ARG A 6 14.14 14.39 4.61
CA ARG A 6 14.38 15.07 5.92
C ARG A 6 15.84 14.99 6.36
N THR A 7 16.55 13.96 5.91
CA THR A 7 17.99 13.73 6.15
C THR A 7 18.89 14.34 5.08
N SER A 8 18.37 14.62 3.88
CA SER A 8 19.07 15.39 2.83
C SER A 8 19.43 16.81 3.30
N LYS A 9 18.61 17.40 4.19
CA LYS A 9 18.92 18.67 4.88
C LYS A 9 20.21 18.64 5.72
N TRP A 10 20.76 17.46 5.98
CA TRP A 10 22.03 17.25 6.70
C TRP A 10 23.18 16.86 5.76
N GLY A 11 23.03 17.03 4.45
CA GLY A 11 24.11 16.85 3.47
C GLY A 11 24.33 15.42 2.97
N SER A 12 23.43 14.47 3.27
CA SER A 12 23.51 13.11 2.71
C SER A 12 22.35 12.87 1.75
N PRO A 13 22.59 12.81 0.43
CA PRO A 13 21.59 12.32 -0.52
C PRO A 13 21.14 10.93 -0.08
N GLN A 14 19.83 10.72 0.08
CA GLN A 14 19.29 9.39 0.34
C GLN A 14 18.61 8.88 -0.93
N TRP A 15 19.34 8.02 -1.62
CA TRP A 15 18.85 7.19 -2.69
C TRP A 15 17.66 6.36 -2.20
N CYS A 16 16.67 6.15 -3.06
CA CYS A 16 15.56 5.28 -2.74
C CYS A 16 16.06 3.84 -2.56
N LEU A 17 15.85 3.26 -1.37
CA LEU A 17 16.30 1.90 -1.05
C LEU A 17 15.58 0.80 -1.86
N TYR A 18 14.59 1.18 -2.66
CA TYR A 18 13.82 0.27 -3.50
C TYR A 18 14.34 0.18 -4.93
N CYS A 19 14.62 1.32 -5.56
CA CYS A 19 14.92 1.42 -6.99
C CYS A 19 16.24 2.14 -7.30
N GLY A 20 16.88 2.76 -6.30
CA GLY A 20 18.16 3.46 -6.47
C GLY A 20 18.06 4.88 -7.02
N GLU A 21 16.86 5.41 -7.32
CA GLU A 21 16.70 6.79 -7.80
C GLU A 21 17.11 7.83 -6.73
N PRO A 22 17.66 8.99 -7.14
CA PRO A 22 17.98 10.09 -6.25
C PRO A 22 16.70 10.75 -5.69
N ASP A 23 16.81 11.36 -4.51
CA ASP A 23 15.75 12.13 -3.84
C ASP A 23 14.45 11.36 -3.52
N GLU A 24 14.56 10.47 -2.52
CA GLU A 24 13.38 9.82 -1.93
C GLU A 24 12.52 10.82 -1.12
N THR A 25 11.50 11.38 -1.77
CA THR A 25 10.42 12.14 -1.12
C THR A 25 9.31 11.21 -0.61
N ARG A 26 8.36 11.74 0.17
CA ARG A 26 7.19 10.97 0.64
C ARG A 26 6.37 10.46 -0.54
N ASP A 27 6.05 11.35 -1.47
CA ASP A 27 5.15 11.06 -2.58
C ASP A 27 5.82 10.08 -3.55
N TYR A 28 7.14 10.25 -3.75
CA TYR A 28 7.96 9.27 -4.45
C TYR A 28 7.93 7.89 -3.78
N LEU A 29 8.19 7.82 -2.48
CA LEU A 29 8.23 6.57 -1.73
C LEU A 29 6.93 5.77 -1.84
N PHE A 30 5.77 6.43 -1.82
CA PHE A 30 4.51 5.71 -1.77
C PHE A 30 3.97 5.29 -3.12
N PHE A 31 4.03 6.15 -4.15
CA PHE A 31 3.39 5.83 -5.44
C PHE A 31 4.16 6.23 -6.70
N ALA A 32 5.25 7.01 -6.63
CA ALA A 32 6.05 7.30 -7.83
C ALA A 32 7.26 6.34 -8.00
N CYS A 33 7.71 5.68 -6.94
CA CYS A 33 8.77 4.67 -7.02
C CYS A 33 8.25 3.42 -7.73
N PRO A 34 8.92 2.93 -8.80
CA PRO A 34 8.44 1.78 -9.57
C PRO A 34 8.15 0.53 -8.73
N TYR A 35 8.97 0.28 -7.70
CA TYR A 35 8.79 -0.85 -6.80
C TYR A 35 7.49 -0.73 -5.97
N THR A 36 7.25 0.43 -5.35
CA THR A 36 6.09 0.64 -4.47
C THR A 36 4.81 0.89 -5.26
N TYR A 37 4.92 1.49 -6.44
CA TYR A 37 3.80 1.58 -7.39
C TYR A 37 3.37 0.20 -7.89
N THR A 38 4.33 -0.64 -8.32
CA THR A 38 4.03 -2.03 -8.72
C THR A 38 3.41 -2.82 -7.57
N LEU A 39 3.89 -2.61 -6.33
CA LEU A 39 3.27 -3.18 -5.14
C LEU A 39 1.83 -2.70 -4.99
N TRP A 40 1.57 -1.40 -5.14
CA TRP A 40 0.25 -0.80 -5.02
C TRP A 40 -0.74 -1.39 -6.03
N LEU A 41 -0.38 -1.45 -7.31
CA LEU A 41 -1.19 -2.06 -8.36
C LEU A 41 -1.57 -3.51 -8.02
N LYS A 42 -0.60 -4.30 -7.54
CA LYS A 42 -0.82 -5.71 -7.16
C LYS A 42 -1.74 -5.88 -5.95
N VAL A 43 -1.63 -5.01 -4.95
CA VAL A 43 -2.35 -5.18 -3.67
C VAL A 43 -3.71 -4.49 -3.65
N VAL A 44 -3.94 -3.51 -4.51
CA VAL A 44 -5.24 -2.83 -4.60
C VAL A 44 -6.19 -3.53 -5.56
N GLY A 45 -5.64 -4.23 -6.56
CA GLY A 45 -6.42 -4.96 -7.57
C GLY A 45 -7.46 -4.06 -8.22
N ASN A 46 -8.66 -4.58 -8.44
CA ASN A 46 -9.76 -3.84 -9.05
C ASN A 46 -10.63 -3.06 -8.02
N LEU A 47 -10.13 -2.74 -6.82
CA LEU A 47 -10.94 -2.05 -5.81
C LEU A 47 -11.30 -0.61 -6.21
N PHE A 48 -10.44 0.07 -6.97
CA PHE A 48 -10.71 1.41 -7.49
C PHE A 48 -11.71 1.42 -8.65
N GLY A 49 -11.92 0.29 -9.33
CA GLY A 49 -12.70 0.20 -10.57
C GLY A 49 -11.99 0.78 -11.81
N ALA A 50 -10.86 1.44 -11.62
CA ALA A 50 -9.94 1.94 -12.64
C ALA A 50 -8.51 1.75 -12.13
N GLU A 51 -7.53 1.85 -13.03
CA GLU A 51 -6.13 1.80 -12.64
C GLU A 51 -5.80 3.00 -11.72
N PRO A 52 -5.17 2.76 -10.55
CA PRO A 52 -4.73 3.84 -9.68
C PRO A 52 -3.72 4.75 -10.36
N ASP A 53 -3.75 6.05 -10.04
CA ASP A 53 -2.79 7.01 -10.57
C ASP A 53 -1.39 6.82 -9.91
N PRO A 54 -0.26 7.12 -10.56
CA PRO A 54 1.04 7.19 -9.88
C PRO A 54 1.17 8.37 -8.90
N ASP A 55 0.27 9.36 -8.96
CA ASP A 55 0.26 10.52 -8.06
C ASP A 55 -0.44 10.24 -6.73
N TRP A 56 0.26 10.52 -5.64
CA TRP A 56 -0.26 10.37 -4.28
C TRP A 56 -1.47 11.26 -3.98
N GLY A 57 -1.43 12.51 -4.41
CA GLY A 57 -2.51 13.46 -4.20
C GLY A 57 -3.80 13.00 -4.85
N ILE A 58 -3.74 12.51 -6.09
CA ILE A 58 -4.88 11.98 -6.83
C ILE A 58 -5.47 10.76 -6.12
N ASN A 59 -4.65 9.78 -5.74
CA ASN A 59 -5.15 8.60 -5.02
C ASN A 59 -5.82 8.96 -3.69
N ILE A 60 -5.22 9.85 -2.91
CA ILE A 60 -5.79 10.29 -1.64
C ILE A 60 -7.09 11.06 -1.86
N LEU A 61 -7.16 11.91 -2.89
CA LEU A 61 -8.37 12.62 -3.25
C LEU A 61 -9.48 11.62 -3.61
N CYS A 62 -9.21 10.63 -4.46
CA CYS A 62 -10.16 9.57 -4.79
C CYS A 62 -10.65 8.85 -3.52
N LEU A 63 -9.77 8.52 -2.57
CA LEU A 63 -10.15 7.88 -1.31
C LEU A 63 -10.98 8.77 -0.36
N GLN A 64 -10.96 10.08 -0.56
CA GLN A 64 -11.70 11.06 0.25
C GLN A 64 -13.04 11.44 -0.38
N THR A 65 -13.08 11.63 -1.70
CA THR A 65 -14.24 12.19 -2.42
C THR A 65 -14.94 11.17 -3.32
N GLY A 66 -14.32 10.02 -3.56
CA GLY A 66 -14.87 8.99 -4.45
C GLY A 66 -16.15 8.36 -3.92
N THR A 67 -17.03 8.01 -4.86
CA THR A 67 -18.32 7.35 -4.60
C THR A 67 -18.16 5.83 -4.64
N TYR A 68 -17.75 5.26 -3.50
CA TYR A 68 -17.64 3.80 -3.34
C TYR A 68 -18.77 3.25 -2.47
N ASP A 69 -19.16 2.00 -2.73
CA ASP A 69 -19.98 1.28 -1.77
C ASP A 69 -19.22 1.12 -0.44
N ARG A 70 -19.97 0.94 0.65
CA ARG A 70 -19.41 0.87 2.01
C ARG A 70 -18.30 -0.17 2.16
N ILE A 71 -18.43 -1.34 1.55
CA ILE A 71 -17.47 -2.43 1.69
C ILE A 71 -16.18 -2.07 0.95
N THR A 72 -16.29 -1.61 -0.29
CA THR A 72 -15.14 -1.17 -1.09
C THR A 72 -14.42 0.00 -0.39
N PHE A 73 -15.15 0.97 0.16
CA PHE A 73 -14.56 2.09 0.89
C PHE A 73 -13.75 1.66 2.13
N ILE A 74 -14.27 0.68 2.88
CA ILE A 74 -13.57 0.10 4.03
C ILE A 74 -12.29 -0.61 3.56
N LEU A 75 -12.39 -1.45 2.53
CA LEU A 75 -11.25 -2.19 1.99
C LEU A 75 -10.15 -1.28 1.46
N LEU A 76 -10.51 -0.23 0.71
CA LEU A 76 -9.59 0.77 0.18
C LEU A 76 -8.80 1.47 1.29
N ARG A 77 -9.46 1.87 2.38
CA ARG A 77 -8.77 2.47 3.54
C ARG A 77 -7.89 1.47 4.27
N MET A 78 -8.35 0.24 4.43
CA MET A 78 -7.58 -0.82 5.08
C MET A 78 -6.32 -1.16 4.28
N VAL A 79 -6.44 -1.36 2.96
CA VAL A 79 -5.29 -1.70 2.11
C VAL A 79 -4.30 -0.55 2.05
N LEU A 80 -4.75 0.71 1.97
CA LEU A 80 -3.85 1.87 2.05
C LEU A 80 -3.01 1.82 3.34
N GLN A 81 -3.67 1.66 4.50
CA GLN A 81 -2.98 1.62 5.80
C GLN A 81 -1.99 0.45 5.90
N VAL A 82 -2.39 -0.74 5.48
CA VAL A 82 -1.55 -1.94 5.51
C VAL A 82 -0.35 -1.79 4.57
N THR A 83 -0.57 -1.31 3.34
CA THR A 83 0.50 -1.10 2.36
C THR A 83 1.51 -0.07 2.84
N ILE A 84 1.07 1.08 3.37
CA ILE A 84 1.97 2.10 3.95
C ILE A 84 2.83 1.50 5.06
N TYR A 85 2.24 0.71 5.96
CA TYR A 85 2.96 0.06 7.04
C TYR A 85 4.03 -0.91 6.52
N TYR A 86 3.69 -1.76 5.54
CA TYR A 86 4.63 -2.75 5.02
C TYR A 86 5.72 -2.14 4.14
N ILE A 87 5.43 -1.05 3.40
CA ILE A 87 6.47 -0.24 2.74
C ILE A 87 7.43 0.34 3.79
N TRP A 88 6.93 0.90 4.88
CA TRP A 88 7.83 1.40 5.92
C TRP A 88 8.67 0.26 6.54
N LYS A 89 8.04 -0.87 6.84
CA LYS A 89 8.71 -2.04 7.44
C LYS A 89 9.80 -2.62 6.54
N GLU A 90 9.52 -2.77 5.25
CA GLU A 90 10.49 -3.27 4.27
C GLU A 90 11.66 -2.28 4.10
N ARG A 91 11.38 -0.99 4.01
CA ARG A 91 12.43 0.05 3.92
C ARG A 91 13.38 0.00 5.11
N ASN A 92 12.84 -0.13 6.32
CA ASN A 92 13.68 -0.27 7.52
C ASN A 92 14.47 -1.58 7.52
N GLY A 93 13.88 -2.68 7.06
CA GLY A 93 14.58 -3.95 6.90
C GLY A 93 15.75 -3.87 5.92
N ARG A 94 15.56 -3.19 4.78
CA ARG A 94 16.64 -2.91 3.82
C ARG A 94 17.76 -2.08 4.45
N ARG A 95 17.40 -1.03 5.19
CA ARG A 95 18.37 -0.12 5.82
C ARG A 95 19.19 -0.75 6.93
N HIS A 96 18.56 -1.55 7.80
CA HIS A 96 19.17 -1.99 9.06
C HIS A 96 19.53 -3.47 9.08
N ASN A 97 18.84 -4.29 8.29
CA ASN A 97 18.98 -5.75 8.33
C ASN A 97 19.50 -6.32 7.00
N ASN A 98 19.85 -5.46 6.03
CA ASN A 98 20.31 -5.83 4.70
C ASN A 98 19.38 -6.86 3.99
N THR A 99 18.08 -6.81 4.27
CA THR A 99 17.07 -7.68 3.64
C THR A 99 16.40 -6.95 2.50
N ALA A 100 16.31 -7.54 1.31
CA ALA A 100 15.55 -6.99 0.19
C ALA A 100 14.58 -8.03 -0.36
N LYS A 101 13.27 -7.81 -0.19
CA LYS A 101 12.23 -8.68 -0.75
C LYS A 101 11.86 -8.22 -2.16
N PRO A 102 11.65 -9.14 -3.12
CA PRO A 102 11.01 -8.78 -4.39
C PRO A 102 9.57 -8.32 -4.15
N VAL A 103 9.04 -7.52 -5.09
CA VAL A 103 7.69 -6.93 -5.00
C VAL A 103 6.63 -8.02 -4.75
N ASP A 104 6.72 -9.15 -5.46
CA ASP A 104 5.76 -10.27 -5.33
C ASP A 104 5.73 -10.88 -3.93
N GLN A 105 6.90 -10.99 -3.27
CA GLN A 105 6.95 -11.50 -1.90
C GLN A 105 6.28 -10.52 -0.94
N LEU A 106 6.52 -9.21 -1.11
CA LEU A 106 5.88 -8.19 -0.28
C LEU A 106 4.37 -8.12 -0.53
N ALA A 107 3.92 -8.25 -1.77
CA ALA A 107 2.51 -8.30 -2.13
C ALA A 107 1.78 -9.47 -1.45
N ARG A 108 2.38 -10.67 -1.44
CA ARG A 108 1.83 -11.83 -0.70
C ARG A 108 1.74 -11.60 0.81
N ILE A 109 2.72 -10.89 1.39
CA ILE A 109 2.70 -10.52 2.81
C ILE A 109 1.55 -9.55 3.10
N VAL A 110 1.35 -8.55 2.24
CA VAL A 110 0.25 -7.57 2.36
C VAL A 110 -1.11 -8.24 2.21
N ASP A 111 -1.30 -9.09 1.20
CA ASP A 111 -2.55 -9.85 1.01
C ASP A 111 -2.88 -10.71 2.23
N LYS A 112 -1.90 -11.47 2.75
CA LYS A 112 -2.08 -12.26 3.97
C LYS A 112 -2.44 -11.37 5.17
N ALA A 113 -1.79 -10.22 5.31
CA ALA A 113 -2.09 -9.27 6.38
C ALA A 113 -3.50 -8.69 6.26
N MET A 114 -3.96 -8.39 5.05
CA MET A 114 -5.33 -7.94 4.77
C MET A 114 -6.36 -9.01 5.14
N ARG A 115 -6.18 -10.25 4.70
CA ARG A 115 -7.07 -11.38 5.04
C ARG A 115 -7.16 -11.59 6.55
N ASN A 116 -6.01 -11.54 7.25
CA ASN A 116 -5.96 -11.66 8.70
C ASN A 116 -6.68 -10.50 9.40
N ARG A 117 -6.47 -9.28 8.93
CA ARG A 117 -7.11 -8.08 9.48
C ARG A 117 -8.62 -8.14 9.29
N ILE A 118 -9.11 -8.48 8.09
CA ILE A 118 -10.54 -8.67 7.82
C ILE A 118 -11.12 -9.72 8.77
N SER A 119 -10.47 -10.88 8.89
CA SER A 119 -10.90 -11.98 9.76
C SER A 119 -10.99 -11.56 11.24
N SER A 120 -10.03 -10.76 11.73
CA SER A 120 -10.02 -10.26 13.11
C SER A 120 -11.19 -9.33 13.46
N THR A 121 -11.83 -8.70 12.46
CA THR A 121 -13.02 -7.85 12.70
C THR A 121 -14.26 -8.65 13.11
N ARG A 122 -14.20 -9.99 13.03
CA ARG A 122 -15.34 -10.91 13.18
C ARG A 122 -16.48 -10.55 12.21
N TYR A 123 -16.13 -10.20 10.98
CA TYR A 123 -17.04 -9.72 9.94
C TYR A 123 -18.23 -10.67 9.71
N PHE A 124 -18.01 -11.98 9.81
CA PHE A 124 -19.03 -13.01 9.69
C PHE A 124 -20.17 -12.91 10.73
N ARG A 125 -19.91 -12.29 11.90
CA ARG A 125 -20.92 -12.03 12.95
C ARG A 125 -21.67 -10.71 12.77
N LYS A 126 -21.26 -9.87 11.82
CA LYS A 126 -21.82 -8.54 11.58
C LYS A 126 -22.38 -8.49 10.16
N PRO A 127 -23.72 -8.53 9.97
CA PRO A 127 -24.32 -8.56 8.62
C PRO A 127 -23.78 -7.47 7.69
N LYS A 128 -23.52 -6.27 8.22
CA LYS A 128 -22.96 -5.12 7.48
C LYS A 128 -21.53 -5.29 6.94
N PHE A 129 -20.82 -6.35 7.33
CA PHE A 129 -19.41 -6.60 6.94
C PHE A 129 -19.20 -7.98 6.33
N ARG A 130 -20.28 -8.76 6.16
CA ARG A 130 -20.22 -10.17 5.76
C ARG A 130 -19.47 -10.39 4.44
N ASP A 131 -19.48 -9.38 3.58
CA ASP A 131 -18.91 -9.48 2.22
C ASP A 131 -17.48 -8.94 2.09
N LEU A 132 -16.83 -8.50 3.19
CA LEU A 132 -15.47 -7.95 3.13
C LEU A 132 -14.48 -8.92 2.47
N LEU A 133 -14.47 -10.19 2.90
CA LEU A 133 -13.53 -11.18 2.38
C LEU A 133 -13.88 -11.61 0.95
N CYS A 134 -15.17 -11.75 0.65
CA CYS A 134 -15.65 -12.06 -0.69
C CYS A 134 -15.27 -10.96 -1.69
N ARG A 135 -15.51 -9.69 -1.33
CA ARG A 135 -15.12 -8.53 -2.15
C ARG A 135 -13.60 -8.43 -2.30
N TRP A 136 -12.83 -8.73 -1.26
CA TRP A 136 -11.37 -8.78 -1.34
C TRP A 136 -10.88 -9.82 -2.35
N PHE A 137 -11.41 -11.05 -2.32
CA PHE A 137 -11.04 -12.07 -3.31
C PHE A 137 -11.48 -11.69 -4.72
N GLY A 138 -12.71 -11.20 -4.90
CA GLY A 138 -13.21 -10.80 -6.21
C GLY A 138 -12.39 -9.70 -6.88
N ALA A 139 -11.77 -8.81 -6.11
CA ALA A 139 -10.91 -7.75 -6.64
C ALA A 139 -9.53 -8.22 -7.12
N HIS A 140 -9.13 -9.46 -6.82
CA HIS A 140 -7.77 -9.99 -7.07
C HIS A 140 -7.78 -11.33 -7.84
N LEU A 141 -8.91 -11.72 -8.43
CA LEU A 141 -9.11 -12.99 -9.16
C LEU A 141 -9.21 -12.82 -10.69
N THR A 142 -8.88 -11.64 -11.22
CA THR A 142 -8.85 -11.36 -12.67
C THR A 142 -7.44 -11.46 -13.23
#